data_AF-A0A5P9CS79-F1
#
_entry.id   AF-A0A5P9CS79-F1
#
_cell.length_a   1.000
_cell.length_b   1.000
_cell.length_c   1.000
_cell.angle_alpha   90.00
_cell.angle_beta   90.00
_cell.angle_gamma   90.00
#
_symmetry.space_group_name_H-M   'P 1'
#
loop_
_entity.id
_entity.type
_entity.pdbx_description
1 polymer ?
#
loop_
_entity_poly.entity_id
_entity_poly.type
_entity_poly.pdbx_seq_one_letter_code
_entity_poly.pdbx_strand_id
1 'polypeptide(L)' 'MTTEDYIASRSELKLTVKEWIEKLGISIDTHKSYNCGRNDVPPQIENHIKTLLELDRIRKSVLNTLK' A
#
# COMPACT_ATOMS: atom_id res chain seq x y z
N MET A 1 7.55 -0.48 8.63
CA MET A 1 7.50 -1.53 7.59
C MET A 1 8.79 -1.48 6.78
N THR A 2 9.25 -2.59 6.22
CA THR A 2 10.45 -2.59 5.38
C THR A 2 10.18 -2.05 3.97
N THR A 3 11.25 -1.77 3.22
CA THR A 3 11.15 -1.42 1.79
C THR A 3 10.47 -2.54 0.99
N GLU A 4 10.83 -3.79 1.30
CA GLU A 4 10.26 -4.99 0.70
C GLU A 4 8.75 -5.09 0.98
N ASP A 5 8.33 -4.86 2.23
CA ASP A 5 6.91 -4.85 2.61
C ASP A 5 6.13 -3.78 1.86
N TYR A 6 6.72 -2.59 1.70
CA TYR A 6 6.10 -1.48 0.96
C TYR A 6 5.87 -1.82 -0.51
N ILE A 7 6.88 -2.42 -1.16
CA ILE A 7 6.79 -2.89 -2.56
C ILE A 7 5.77 -4.02 -2.71
N ALA A 8 5.79 -4.98 -1.78
CA ALA A 8 4.87 -6.10 -1.77
C ALA A 8 3.43 -5.64 -1.60
N SER A 9 3.16 -4.71 -0.68
CA SER A 9 1.82 -4.19 -0.39
C SER A 9 1.13 -3.60 -1.64
N ARG A 10 1.86 -2.78 -2.42
CA ARG A 10 1.33 -2.22 -3.68
C ARG A 10 1.01 -3.31 -4.69
N SER A 11 1.87 -4.33 -4.78
CA SER A 11 1.73 -5.45 -5.71
C SER A 11 0.54 -6.35 -5.33
N GLU A 12 0.33 -6.59 -4.04
CA GLU A 12 -0.80 -7.36 -3.51
C GLU A 12 -2.14 -6.69 -3.80
N LEU A 13 -2.21 -5.37 -3.64
CA LEU A 13 -3.38 -4.55 -3.97
C LEU A 13 -3.57 -4.35 -5.49
N LYS A 14 -2.61 -4.81 -6.31
CA LYS A 14 -2.59 -4.68 -7.77
C LYS A 14 -2.73 -3.23 -8.25
N LEU A 15 -2.14 -2.28 -7.51
CA LEU A 15 -2.23 -0.85 -7.82
C LEU A 15 -1.07 -0.41 -8.71
N THR A 16 -1.38 0.45 -9.68
CA THR A 16 -0.37 1.22 -10.41
C THR A 16 0.34 2.18 -9.45
N VAL A 17 1.52 2.67 -9.85
CA VAL A 17 2.24 3.69 -9.08
C VAL A 17 1.39 4.95 -8.87
N LYS A 18 0.63 5.36 -9.89
CA LYS A 18 -0.25 6.53 -9.83
C LYS A 18 -1.36 6.34 -8.79
N GLU A 19 -2.11 5.24 -8.84
CA GLU A 19 -3.17 4.97 -7.87
C GLU A 19 -2.62 4.82 -6.44
N TRP A 20 -1.42 4.26 -6.32
CA TRP A 20 -0.74 4.08 -5.04
C TRP A 20 -0.42 5.42 -4.37
N ILE A 21 0.21 6.34 -5.11
CA ILE A 21 0.55 7.66 -4.55
C ILE A 21 -0.69 8.51 -4.27
N GLU A 22 -1.73 8.39 -5.11
CA GLU A 22 -3.02 9.05 -4.89
C GLU A 22 -3.71 8.54 -3.63
N LYS A 23 -3.76 7.20 -3.42
CA LYS A 23 -4.35 6.61 -2.22
C LYS A 23 -3.60 6.98 -0.95
N LEU A 24 -2.27 7.00 -0.99
CA LEU A 24 -1.46 7.32 0.18
C LEU A 24 -1.32 8.83 0.44
N GLY A 25 -1.70 9.68 -0.52
CA GLY A 25 -1.54 11.14 -0.41
C GLY A 25 -0.07 11.57 -0.38
N ILE A 26 0.79 10.91 -1.16
CA ILE A 26 2.24 11.18 -1.22
C ILE A 26 2.67 11.63 -2.62
N SER A 27 3.83 12.27 -2.72
CA SER A 27 4.42 12.61 -4.02
C SER A 27 5.10 11.41 -4.68
N ILE A 28 5.38 11.51 -5.98
CA ILE A 28 6.16 10.50 -6.70
C ILE A 28 7.59 10.37 -6.15
N ASP A 29 8.19 11.46 -5.67
CA ASP A 29 9.54 11.44 -5.13
C ASP A 29 9.58 10.78 -3.75
N THR A 30 8.55 11.02 -2.94
CA THR A 30 8.34 10.30 -1.68
C THR A 30 8.19 8.80 -1.94
N HIS A 31 7.39 8.41 -2.94
CA HIS A 31 7.28 7.00 -3.33
C HIS A 31 8.64 6.40 -3.71
N LYS A 32 9.41 7.06 -4.60
CA LYS A 32 10.74 6.58 -5.00
C LYS A 32 11.65 6.42 -3.79
N SER A 33 11.60 7.36 -2.85
CA SER A 33 12.41 7.34 -1.64
C SER A 33 12.11 6.13 -0.76
N TYR A 34 10.83 5.80 -0.55
CA TYR A 34 10.43 4.59 0.18
C TYR A 34 10.78 3.33 -0.60
N ASN A 35 10.55 3.34 -1.92
CA ASN A 35 10.78 2.19 -2.80
C ASN A 35 12.25 1.81 -2.96
N CYS A 36 13.18 2.75 -2.76
CA CYS A 36 14.62 2.47 -2.77
C CYS A 36 15.25 2.45 -1.37
N GLY A 37 14.44 2.49 -0.31
CA GLY A 37 14.93 2.47 1.07
C GLY A 37 15.76 3.69 1.48
N ARG A 38 15.67 4.80 0.75
CA ARG A 38 16.39 6.05 1.10
C ARG A 38 15.84 6.67 2.37
N ASN A 39 14.52 6.60 2.54
CA ASN A 39 13.84 7.05 3.74
C ASN A 39 12.92 5.94 4.22
N ASP A 40 12.79 5.81 5.54
CA ASP A 40 11.82 4.93 6.15
C ASP A 40 10.40 5.41 5.88
N VAL A 41 9.46 4.46 5.79
CA VAL A 41 8.03 4.75 5.69
C VAL A 41 7.54 5.26 7.05
N PRO A 42 6.99 6.49 7.14
CA PRO A 42 6.48 7.00 8.40
C PRO A 42 5.31 6.17 8.95
N PRO A 43 5.11 6.08 10.29
CA PRO A 43 4.07 5.27 10.90
C PRO A 43 2.65 5.56 10.37
N GLN A 44 2.33 6.82 10.06
CA GLN A 44 1.03 7.21 9.50
C GLN A 44 0.79 6.60 8.11
N ILE A 45 1.82 6.52 7.27
CA ILE A 45 1.72 5.92 5.94
C ILE A 45 1.64 4.40 6.06
N GLU A 46 2.45 3.80 6.93
CA GLU A 46 2.40 2.37 7.23
C GLU A 46 1.00 1.94 7.72
N ASN A 47 0.40 2.70 8.64
CA ASN A 47 -0.95 2.43 9.15
C ASN A 47 -2.01 2.54 8.04
N HIS A 48 -1.87 3.51 7.14
CA HIS A 48 -2.75 3.62 5.97
C HIS A 48 -2.61 2.40 5.06
N ILE A 49 -1.39 1.96 4.77
CA ILE A 49 -1.14 0.76 3.95
C ILE A 49 -1.78 -0.48 4.58
N LYS A 50 -1.59 -0.70 5.88
CA LYS A 50 -2.22 -1.81 6.62
C LYS A 50 -3.74 -1.76 6.53
N THR A 51 -4.32 -0.56 6.63
CA THR A 51 -5.77 -0.37 6.49
C THR A 51 -6.26 -0.74 5.09
N LEU A 52 -5.54 -0.36 4.03
CA LEU A 52 -5.90 -0.72 2.65
C LEU A 52 -5.86 -2.24 2.42
N LEU A 53 -4.84 -2.92 2.96
CA LEU A 53 -4.71 -4.37 2.87
C LEU A 53 -5.87 -5.09 3.58
N GLU A 54 -6.22 -4.66 4.80
CA GLU A 54 -7.32 -5.26 5.55
C GLU A 54 -8.68 -5.02 4.86
N LEU A 55 -8.92 -3.82 4.33
CA LEU A 55 -10.13 -3.53 3.55
C LEU A 55 -10.24 -4.43 2.31
N ASP A 56 -9.14 -4.66 1.59
CA ASP A 56 -9.14 -5.57 0.44
C ASP A 56 -9.38 -7.02 0.83
N ARG A 57 -8.83 -7.46 1.97
CA ARG A 57 -9.10 -8.79 2.54
C ARG A 57 -10.58 -8.97 2.89
N ILE A 58 -11.18 -8.00 3.59
CA ILE A 58 -12.61 -8.02 3.94
C ILE A 58 -13.45 -8.08 2.65
N ARG A 59 -13.15 -7.22 1.67
CA ARG A 59 -13.83 -7.19 0.37
C ARG A 59 -13.79 -8.56 -0.33
N LYS A 60 -12.62 -9.19 -0.39
CA LYS A 60 -12.43 -10.54 -0.97
C LYS A 60 -13.24 -11.59 -0.20
N SER A 61 -13.25 -11.52 1.13
CA SER A 61 -14.03 -12.44 1.97
C SER A 61 -15.53 -12.34 1.67
N VAL A 62 -16.08 -11.12 1.64
CA VAL A 62 -17.50 -10.88 1.35
C VAL A 62 -17.87 -11.40 -0.05
N LEU A 63 -17.04 -11.13 -1.06
CA LEU A 63 -17.26 -11.62 -2.42
C LEU A 63 -17.24 -13.15 -2.52
N ASN A 64 -16.51 -13.84 -1.65
CA ASN A 64 -16.51 -15.30 -1.61
C ASN A 64 -17.75 -15.86 -0.92
N THR A 65 -18.30 -15.17 0.08
CA THR A 65 -19.54 -15.58 0.76
C THR A 65 -20.78 -15.43 -0.12
N LEU A 66 -20.77 -14.49 -1.07
CA LEU A 66 -21.88 -14.22 -1.99
C LEU A 66 -21.90 -15.13 -3.25
N LYS A 67 -20.86 -15.95 -3.44
CA LYS A 67 -20.76 -16.91 -4.55
C LYS A 67 -21.28 -18.27 -4.10
#